data_AF-A0A945AYX6-F1
#
_entry.id   AF-A0A945AYX6-F1
#
_cell.length_a   1.000
_cell.length_b   1.000
_cell.length_c   1.000
_cell.angle_alpha   90.00
_cell.angle_beta   90.00
_cell.angle_gamma   90.00
#
_symmetry.space_group_name_H-M   'P 1'
#
loop_
_entity.id
_entity.type
_entity.pdbx_description
1 polymer ?
#
loop_
_entity_poly.entity_id
_entity_poly.type
_entity_poly.pdbx_seq_one_letter_code
_entity_poly.pdbx_strand_id
1 'polypeptide(L)'
;FESNIPKSCHICDNVYRYPVDNGSVVTRGVQNMMNRKRLSTILEVQEILTVIVRQSGEILSVEASLHNLEKEEPLWAKVFEWSQPWDLW
;
A
#
# COMPACT_ATOMS: atom_id res chain seq x y z
N PHE A 1 -14.04 21.99 -7.91
CA PHE A 1 -13.81 20.94 -6.90
C PHE A 1 -13.83 21.60 -5.53
N GLU A 2 -15.02 21.81 -4.97
CA GLU A 2 -15.25 22.43 -3.66
C GLU A 2 -15.61 21.37 -2.61
N SER A 3 -14.72 20.42 -2.44
CA SER A 3 -14.83 19.41 -1.40
C SER A 3 -13.48 19.34 -0.72
N ASN A 4 -13.46 19.30 0.61
CA ASN A 4 -12.29 18.97 1.42
C ASN A 4 -11.65 17.68 0.89
N ILE A 5 -10.76 17.78 -0.09
CA ILE A 5 -9.93 16.66 -0.51
C ILE A 5 -9.03 16.45 0.71
N PRO A 6 -9.20 15.36 1.48
CA PRO A 6 -8.32 15.09 2.61
C PRO A 6 -6.89 15.12 2.07
N LYS A 7 -5.96 15.73 2.82
CA LYS A 7 -4.54 15.80 2.41
C LYS A 7 -4.07 14.39 2.06
N SER A 8 -4.05 14.06 0.79
CA SER A 8 -3.66 12.75 0.30
C SER A 8 -2.18 12.80 0.01
N CYS A 9 -1.37 12.19 0.87
CA CYS A 9 0.04 11.99 0.56
C CYS A 9 0.18 10.73 -0.28
N HIS A 10 0.66 10.87 -1.52
CA HIS A 10 0.97 9.74 -2.39
C HIS A 10 2.48 9.51 -2.40
N ILE A 11 2.91 8.34 -1.92
CA ILE A 11 4.31 7.92 -1.94
C ILE A 11 4.41 6.70 -2.86
N CYS A 12 5.04 6.87 -4.02
CA CYS A 12 5.38 5.77 -4.90
C CYS A 12 6.78 5.26 -4.56
N ASP A 13 6.86 4.10 -3.92
CA ASP A 13 8.13 3.45 -3.64
C ASP A 13 8.38 2.35 -4.67
N ASN A 14 9.11 2.69 -5.74
CA ASN A 14 9.48 1.75 -6.80
C ASN A 14 10.69 0.93 -6.36
N VAL A 15 10.43 -0.16 -5.63
CA VAL A 15 11.50 -1.08 -5.22
C VAL A 15 11.73 -2.11 -6.33
N TYR A 16 12.75 -1.88 -7.15
CA TYR A 16 13.34 -2.90 -8.01
C TYR A 16 14.14 -3.88 -7.15
N ARG A 17 13.48 -4.80 -6.46
CA ARG A 17 14.14 -5.90 -5.74
C ARG A 17 13.58 -7.25 -6.15
N TYR A 18 14.40 -8.28 -5.96
CA TYR A 18 14.08 -9.66 -6.32
C TYR A 18 12.73 -10.11 -5.72
N PRO A 19 12.02 -11.06 -6.35
CA PRO A 19 10.69 -11.53 -5.92
C PRO A 19 10.58 -12.02 -4.47
N VAL A 20 11.72 -12.30 -3.83
CA VAL A 20 11.82 -12.79 -2.44
C VAL A 20 11.83 -11.67 -1.39
N ASP A 21 11.92 -10.40 -1.79
CA ASP A 21 11.88 -9.29 -0.84
C ASP A 21 10.42 -8.88 -0.54
N ASN A 22 9.99 -9.05 0.72
CA ASN A 22 8.62 -8.75 1.18
C ASN A 22 8.32 -7.23 1.26
N GLY A 23 8.46 -6.50 0.15
CA GLY A 23 8.11 -5.09 0.02
C GLY A 23 9.20 -4.10 0.46
N SER A 24 8.89 -2.82 0.32
CA SER A 24 9.77 -1.72 0.70
C SER A 24 9.84 -1.52 2.22
N VAL A 25 10.87 -0.82 2.69
CA VAL A 25 10.99 -0.43 4.11
C VAL A 25 9.76 0.38 4.54
N VAL A 26 9.21 1.19 3.64
CA VAL A 26 7.99 1.97 3.90
C VAL A 26 6.78 1.04 4.03
N THR A 27 6.62 0.07 3.13
CA THR A 27 5.48 -0.87 3.18
C THR A 27 5.50 -1.75 4.43
N ARG A 28 6.67 -2.24 4.84
CA ARG A 28 6.85 -2.94 6.12
C ARG A 28 6.66 -2.01 7.32
N GLY A 29 7.10 -0.76 7.21
CA GLY A 29 6.92 0.27 8.22
C GLY A 29 5.45 0.56 8.52
N VAL A 30 4.57 0.48 7.51
CA VAL A 30 3.12 0.69 7.69
C VAL A 30 2.46 -0.47 8.43
N GLN A 31 2.98 -1.70 8.34
CA GLN A 31 2.42 -2.84 9.07
C GLN A 31 2.66 -2.75 10.59
N ASN A 32 3.78 -2.15 11.00
CA ASN A 32 4.08 -1.95 12.41
C ASN A 32 3.40 -0.68 12.95
N MET A 33 2.60 -0.81 14.02
CA MET A 33 1.84 0.30 14.59
C MET A 33 2.70 1.51 15.01
N MET A 34 3.89 1.28 15.59
CA MET A 34 4.77 2.36 16.06
C MET A 34 5.30 3.17 14.87
N ASN A 35 5.78 2.49 13.83
CA ASN A 35 6.29 3.12 12.62
C ASN A 35 5.16 3.82 11.85
N ARG A 36 3.97 3.20 11.78
CA ARG A 36 2.79 3.79 11.15
C ARG A 36 2.38 5.11 11.81
N LYS A 37 2.34 5.19 13.14
CA LYS A 37 2.06 6.45 13.87
C LYS A 37 3.11 7.54 13.62
N ARG A 38 4.38 7.17 13.49
CA ARG A 38 5.46 8.12 13.14
C ARG A 38 5.27 8.65 11.72
N LEU A 39 5.06 7.76 10.75
CA LEU A 39 4.80 8.13 9.36
C LEU A 39 3.54 8.99 9.25
N SER A 40 2.45 8.63 9.92
CA SER A 40 1.20 9.39 9.88
C SER A 40 1.34 10.81 10.44
N THR A 41 2.20 10.99 11.45
CA THR A 41 2.53 12.31 12.00
C THR A 41 3.34 13.15 11.00
N ILE A 42 4.37 12.55 10.38
CA ILE A 42 5.21 13.24 9.37
C ILE A 42 4.39 13.65 8.15
N LEU A 43 3.47 12.79 7.72
CA LEU A 43 2.66 12.99 6.52
C LEU A 43 1.34 13.72 6.81
N GLU A 44 1.03 13.99 8.08
CA GLU A 44 -0.23 14.59 8.55
C GLU A 44 -1.50 13.86 8.06
N VAL A 45 -1.50 12.52 8.11
CA VAL A 45 -2.62 11.67 7.69
C VAL A 45 -3.19 10.87 8.86
N GLN A 46 -4.46 10.48 8.77
CA GLN A 46 -5.14 9.64 9.77
C GLN A 46 -5.21 8.17 9.36
N GLU A 47 -5.11 7.90 8.06
CA GLU A 47 -5.19 6.57 7.48
C GLU A 47 -4.14 6.43 6.38
N ILE A 48 -3.67 5.21 6.14
CA ILE A 48 -2.66 4.91 5.13
C ILE A 48 -3.16 3.77 4.26
N LEU A 49 -3.38 4.06 2.98
CA LEU A 49 -3.63 3.05 1.96
C LEU A 49 -2.28 2.62 1.36
N THR A 50 -1.97 1.33 1.46
CA THR A 50 -0.84 0.73 0.74
C THR A 50 -1.36 -0.03 -0.46
N VAL A 51 -0.67 0.11 -1.59
CA VAL A 51 -0.91 -0.67 -2.81
C VAL A 51 0.43 -1.27 -3.23
N ILE A 52 0.49 -2.59 -3.28
CA ILE A 52 1.70 -3.34 -3.65
C ILE A 52 1.40 -4.06 -4.95
N VAL A 53 2.15 -3.70 -5.99
CA VAL A 53 2.06 -4.35 -7.29
C VAL A 53 3.26 -5.29 -7.43
N ARG A 54 3.00 -6.59 -7.64
CA ARG A 54 4.01 -7.61 -7.90
C ARG A 54 3.76 -8.25 -9.24
N GLN A 55 4.81 -8.36 -10.04
CA GLN A 55 4.78 -9.17 -11.25
C GLN A 55 5.63 -10.42 -11.03
N SER A 56 5.04 -11.59 -11.19
CA SER A 56 5.71 -12.89 -11.13
C SER A 56 5.44 -13.65 -12.42
N GLY A 57 6.43 -13.65 -13.32
CA GLY A 57 6.25 -14.18 -14.67
C GLY A 57 5.12 -13.45 -15.42
N GLU A 58 4.08 -14.19 -15.76
CA GLU A 58 2.87 -13.72 -16.46
C GLU A 58 1.71 -13.37 -15.52
N ILE A 59 1.93 -13.32 -14.20
CA ILE A 59 0.92 -12.97 -13.19
C ILE A 59 1.25 -11.60 -12.55
N LEU A 60 0.24 -10.75 -12.46
CA LEU A 60 0.29 -9.42 -11.85
C LEU A 60 -0.62 -9.51 -10.66
N SER A 61 -0.08 -9.31 -9.47
CA SER A 61 -0.80 -9.30 -8.22
C SER A 61 -0.78 -7.88 -7.67
N VAL A 62 -1.94 -7.34 -7.35
CA VAL A 62 -2.13 -6.05 -6.69
C VAL A 62 -2.75 -6.29 -5.34
N GLU A 63 -1.98 -6.05 -4.29
CA GLU A 63 -2.42 -6.11 -2.90
C GLU A 63 -2.69 -4.69 -2.41
N ALA A 64 -3.92 -4.40 -2.04
CA ALA A 64 -4.30 -3.11 -1.46
C ALA A 64 -4.73 -3.32 0.00
N SER A 65 -4.22 -2.50 0.93
CA SER A 65 -4.63 -2.55 2.34
C SER A 65 -4.71 -1.17 2.97
N LEU A 66 -5.79 -0.92 3.72
CA LEU A 66 -6.05 0.34 4.43
C LEU A 66 -5.78 0.16 5.92
N HIS A 67 -4.89 0.97 6.46
CA HIS A 67 -4.48 0.93 7.87
C HIS A 67 -4.90 2.21 8.59
N ASN A 68 -5.37 2.07 9.84
CA ASN A 68 -5.60 3.20 10.74
C ASN A 68 -4.58 3.20 11.91
N LEU A 69 -4.68 4.18 12.81
CA LEU A 69 -3.74 4.35 13.91
C LEU A 69 -4.16 3.67 15.23
N GLU A 70 -5.25 2.91 15.20
CA GLU A 70 -5.88 2.32 16.40
C GLU A 70 -5.62 0.81 16.51
N LYS A 71 -5.72 0.09 15.40
CA LYS A 71 -5.64 -1.38 15.35
C LYS A 71 -4.45 -1.84 14.53
N GLU A 72 -3.75 -2.88 14.96
CA GLU A 72 -2.56 -3.36 14.26
C GLU A 72 -2.90 -3.92 12.88
N GLU A 73 -4.00 -4.69 12.80
CA GLU A 73 -4.56 -5.20 11.56
C GLU A 73 -5.15 -4.08 10.67
N PRO A 74 -5.13 -4.26 9.33
CA PRO A 74 -5.77 -3.33 8.42
C PRO A 74 -7.29 -3.31 8.61
N LEU A 75 -7.90 -2.14 8.41
CA LEU A 75 -9.36 -1.98 8.34
C LEU A 75 -9.95 -2.76 7.17
N TRP A 76 -9.18 -2.87 6.09
CA TRP A 76 -9.57 -3.52 4.87
C TRP A 76 -8.33 -3.99 4.10
N ALA A 77 -8.42 -5.14 3.45
CA ALA A 77 -7.41 -5.63 2.52
C ALA A 77 -8.07 -6.40 1.35
N LYS A 78 -7.56 -6.21 0.14
CA LYS A 78 -7.90 -7.00 -1.04
C LYS A 78 -6.68 -7.34 -1.85
N VAL A 79 -6.74 -8.49 -2.52
CA VAL A 79 -5.76 -8.95 -3.49
C VAL A 79 -6.48 -9.13 -4.82
N PHE A 80 -5.90 -8.57 -5.87
CA PHE A 80 -6.35 -8.75 -7.24
C PHE A 80 -5.23 -9.41 -8.02
N GLU A 81 -5.55 -10.47 -8.75
CA GLU A 81 -4.60 -11.15 -9.60
C GLU A 81 -5.13 -11.20 -11.01
N TRP A 82 -4.26 -10.90 -11.95
CA TRP A 82 -4.51 -11.09 -13.36
C TRP A 82 -3.45 -12.05 -13.90
N SER A 83 -3.81 -12.77 -14.96
CA SER A 83 -2.88 -13.58 -15.76
C SER A 83 -2.91 -13.09 -17.19
N GLN A 84 -1.82 -13.25 -17.94
CA GLN A 84 -1.85 -12.91 -19.36
C GLN A 84 -2.91 -13.71 -20.15
N PRO A 85 -3.54 -13.10 -21.18
CA PRO A 85 -3.43 -11.68 -21.53
C PRO A 85 -4.20 -10.80 -20.54
N TRP A 86 -3.62 -9.65 -20.17
CA TRP A 86 -4.22 -8.70 -19.24
C TRP A 86 -5.43 -8.03 -19.90
N ASP A 87 -6.60 -8.63 -19.80
CA ASP A 87 -7.83 -7.99 -20.25
C ASP A 87 -8.15 -6.82 -19.30
N LEU A 88 -7.80 -5.62 -19.76
CA LEU A 88 -8.23 -4.36 -19.16
C LEU A 88 -9.72 -4.18 -19.48
N TRP A 89 -10.58 -4.69 -18.61
CA TRP A 89 -12.01 -4.37 -18.65
C TRP A 89 -12.26 -2.90 -18.31
#